data_AF-A0A9P0NCN6-F1
#
_entry.id   AF-A0A9P0NCN6-F1
#
_cell.length_a   1.000
_cell.length_b   1.000
_cell.length_c   1.000
_cell.angle_alpha   90.00
_cell.angle_beta   90.00
_cell.angle_gamma   90.00
#
_symmetry.space_group_name_H-M   'P 1'
#
loop_
_entity.id
_entity.type
_entity.pdbx_description
1 polymer ?
#
loop_
_entity_poly.entity_id
_entity_poly.type
_entity_poly.pdbx_seq_one_letter_code
_entity_poly.pdbx_strand_id
1 'polypeptide(L)'
;MKIFCLIVLIFFSTLICNLKGQQTKKKIQPKFNRLFGNISRECLKEYGVTPERVLTVYTLNVNDREAKCYVACMLLRFNVTTRNGGYNDKALEQLMAKPNSNNEIPSNMKTAITICEKQVDKDQCEKAVKFTKCIYAHRNEFAVKNRVNSSASTDRRRPLAQRKQFVRHSTT
;
A
#
# COMPACT_ATOMS: atom_id res chain seq x y z
N MET A 1 23.17 12.65 -49.18
CA MET A 1 22.19 13.15 -48.19
C MET A 1 21.08 12.15 -47.84
N LYS A 2 20.48 11.42 -48.79
CA LYS A 2 19.39 10.45 -48.52
C LYS A 2 19.79 9.30 -47.57
N ILE A 3 21.00 8.78 -47.70
CA ILE A 3 21.53 7.68 -46.86
C ILE A 3 21.72 8.10 -45.39
N PHE A 4 22.12 9.35 -45.15
CA PHE A 4 22.32 9.86 -43.79
C PHE A 4 20.99 10.01 -43.05
N CYS A 5 19.93 10.46 -43.74
CA CYS A 5 18.57 10.48 -43.17
C CYS A 5 18.06 9.09 -42.80
N LEU A 6 18.34 8.06 -43.62
CA LEU A 6 17.91 6.69 -43.33
C LEU A 6 18.60 6.13 -42.08
N ILE A 7 19.91 6.38 -41.92
CA ILE A 7 20.66 5.92 -40.73
C ILE A 7 20.15 6.62 -39.46
N VAL A 8 19.88 7.93 -39.54
CA VAL A 8 19.33 8.70 -38.41
C VAL A 8 17.94 8.18 -38.02
N LEU A 9 17.05 7.90 -38.98
CA LEU A 9 15.72 7.35 -38.69
C LEU A 9 15.78 5.94 -38.08
N ILE A 10 16.73 5.10 -38.48
CA ILE A 10 16.95 3.76 -37.91
C ILE A 10 17.47 3.87 -36.46
N PHE A 11 18.41 4.79 -36.19
CA PHE A 11 18.90 5.05 -34.84
C PHE A 11 17.80 5.61 -33.92
N PHE A 12 16.97 6.53 -34.40
CA PHE A 12 15.88 7.08 -33.60
C PHE A 12 14.77 6.05 -33.34
N SER A 13 14.41 5.22 -34.33
CA SER A 13 13.41 4.16 -34.14
C SER A 13 13.88 3.06 -33.18
N THR A 14 15.17 2.70 -33.21
CA THR A 14 15.76 1.75 -32.24
C THR A 14 15.87 2.35 -30.83
N LEU A 15 16.18 3.64 -30.70
CA LEU A 15 16.22 4.34 -29.41
C LEU A 15 14.82 4.42 -28.77
N ILE A 16 13.79 4.73 -29.57
CA ILE A 16 12.39 4.81 -29.11
C ILE A 16 11.84 3.42 -28.75
N CYS A 17 12.23 2.35 -29.46
CA CYS A 17 11.78 0.98 -29.15
C CYS A 17 12.32 0.44 -27.81
N ASN A 18 13.49 0.91 -27.35
CA ASN A 18 14.06 0.52 -26.05
C ASN A 18 13.41 1.23 -24.84
N LEU A 19 12.55 2.22 -25.08
CA LEU A 19 11.73 2.88 -24.04
C LEU A 19 10.37 2.19 -23.80
N LYS A 20 10.10 1.04 -24.45
CA LYS A 20 8.97 0.18 -24.05
C LYS A 20 9.25 -0.35 -22.65
N GLY A 21 8.72 0.40 -21.69
CA GLY A 21 9.00 0.29 -20.28
C GLY A 21 8.98 -1.14 -19.77
N GLN A 22 9.87 -1.39 -18.82
CA GLN A 22 9.68 -2.41 -17.80
C GLN A 22 8.35 -2.15 -17.11
N GLN A 23 7.28 -2.70 -17.68
CA GLN A 23 6.09 -3.04 -16.92
C GLN A 23 6.51 -4.18 -15.99
N THR A 24 7.02 -3.82 -14.82
CA THR A 24 7.08 -4.72 -13.68
C THR A 24 5.63 -5.05 -13.30
N LYS A 25 5.04 -6.02 -14.00
CA LYS A 25 3.83 -6.70 -13.52
C LYS A 25 4.23 -7.33 -12.20
N LYS A 26 3.90 -6.66 -11.08
CA LYS A 26 3.90 -7.28 -9.75
C LYS A 26 3.08 -8.56 -9.91
N LYS A 27 3.74 -9.72 -9.92
CA LYS A 27 3.07 -11.03 -9.91
C LYS A 27 2.42 -11.18 -8.54
N ILE A 28 1.29 -10.49 -8.35
CA ILE A 28 0.36 -10.79 -7.26
C ILE A 28 0.02 -12.26 -7.43
N GLN A 29 0.27 -13.05 -6.39
CA GLN A 29 0.15 -14.51 -6.38
C GLN A 29 -1.21 -14.92 -6.95
N PRO A 30 -1.28 -15.60 -8.11
CA PRO A 30 -2.56 -15.93 -8.76
C PRO A 30 -3.45 -16.83 -7.88
N LYS A 31 -2.85 -17.58 -6.94
CA LYS A 31 -3.55 -18.41 -5.96
C LYS A 31 -4.33 -17.60 -4.93
N PHE A 32 -3.77 -16.51 -4.40
CA PHE A 32 -4.46 -15.66 -3.42
C PHE A 32 -5.66 -14.95 -4.05
N ASN A 33 -5.48 -14.37 -5.24
CA ASN A 33 -6.57 -13.69 -5.95
C ASN A 33 -7.75 -14.62 -6.24
N ARG A 34 -7.47 -15.88 -6.58
CA ARG A 34 -8.50 -16.89 -6.82
C ARG A 34 -9.23 -17.25 -5.53
N LEU A 35 -8.50 -17.47 -4.44
CA LEU A 35 -9.08 -17.75 -3.13
C LEU A 35 -9.96 -16.60 -2.66
N PHE A 36 -9.45 -15.37 -2.71
CA PHE A 36 -10.20 -14.16 -2.36
C PHE A 36 -11.45 -13.99 -3.20
N GLY A 37 -11.34 -14.17 -4.52
CA GLY A 37 -12.50 -14.10 -5.42
C GLY A 37 -13.55 -15.15 -5.12
N ASN A 38 -13.16 -16.39 -4.79
CA ASN A 38 -14.08 -17.47 -4.44
C ASN A 38 -14.85 -17.15 -3.14
N ILE A 39 -14.11 -16.83 -2.07
CA ILE A 39 -14.69 -16.48 -0.77
C ILE A 39 -15.62 -15.27 -0.91
N SER A 40 -15.19 -14.24 -1.66
CA SER A 40 -16.03 -13.07 -1.91
C SER A 40 -17.34 -13.45 -2.59
N ARG A 41 -17.33 -14.32 -3.61
CA ARG A 41 -18.58 -14.73 -4.28
C ARG A 41 -19.48 -15.53 -3.35
N GLU A 42 -18.91 -16.38 -2.50
CA GLU A 42 -19.66 -17.12 -1.49
C GLU A 42 -20.34 -16.18 -0.50
N CYS A 43 -19.60 -15.21 0.06
CA CYS A 43 -20.18 -14.23 0.98
C CYS A 43 -21.22 -13.33 0.31
N LEU A 44 -21.01 -12.88 -0.94
CA LEU A 44 -22.01 -12.10 -1.68
C LEU A 44 -23.32 -12.90 -1.85
N LYS A 45 -23.21 -14.19 -2.20
CA LYS A 45 -24.35 -15.10 -2.34
C LYS A 45 -25.04 -15.37 -1.00
N GLU A 46 -24.27 -15.60 0.07
CA GLU A 46 -24.77 -15.91 1.41
C GLU A 46 -25.66 -14.78 1.96
N TYR A 47 -25.27 -13.52 1.72
CA TYR A 47 -26.01 -12.35 2.20
C TYR A 47 -26.88 -11.67 1.12
N GLY A 48 -26.92 -12.20 -0.10
CA GLY A 48 -27.74 -11.65 -1.18
C GLY A 48 -27.39 -10.20 -1.55
N VAL A 49 -26.11 -9.84 -1.47
CA VAL A 49 -25.65 -8.46 -1.73
C VAL A 49 -24.80 -8.36 -2.98
N THR A 50 -24.77 -7.18 -3.58
CA THR A 50 -23.90 -6.87 -4.72
C THR A 50 -22.63 -6.15 -4.23
N PRO A 51 -21.53 -6.18 -5.00
CA PRO A 51 -20.31 -5.44 -4.66
C PRO A 51 -20.55 -3.94 -4.46
N GLU A 52 -21.47 -3.34 -5.21
CA GLU A 52 -21.80 -1.91 -5.12
C GLU A 52 -22.41 -1.58 -3.76
N ARG A 53 -23.36 -2.39 -3.28
CA ARG A 53 -23.96 -2.23 -1.94
C ARG A 53 -22.89 -2.29 -0.86
N VAL A 54 -21.96 -3.24 -0.95
CA VAL A 54 -20.82 -3.33 -0.03
C VAL A 54 -19.97 -2.06 -0.07
N LEU A 55 -19.70 -1.51 -1.25
CA LEU A 55 -18.91 -0.29 -1.38
C LEU A 55 -19.57 0.91 -0.68
N THR A 56 -20.90 1.05 -0.78
CA THR A 56 -21.64 2.16 -0.15
C THR A 56 -21.52 2.19 1.38
N VAL A 57 -21.29 1.04 2.02
CA VAL A 57 -21.03 0.96 3.47
C VAL A 57 -19.76 1.74 3.85
N TYR A 58 -18.76 1.78 2.96
CA TYR A 58 -17.49 2.46 3.18
C TYR A 58 -17.49 3.92 2.69
N THR A 59 -18.12 4.20 1.55
CA THR A 59 -18.07 5.52 0.91
C THR A 59 -19.17 6.46 1.37
N LEU A 60 -20.37 5.93 1.61
CA LEU A 60 -21.57 6.70 1.92
C LEU A 60 -22.09 6.44 3.34
N ASN A 61 -21.43 5.58 4.12
CA ASN A 61 -21.86 5.17 5.47
C ASN A 61 -23.32 4.68 5.53
N VAL A 62 -23.80 4.06 4.44
CA VAL A 62 -25.17 3.52 4.37
C VAL A 62 -25.35 2.42 5.43
N ASN A 63 -26.52 2.44 6.09
CA ASN A 63 -26.90 1.42 7.06
C ASN A 63 -27.51 0.18 6.37
N ASP A 64 -26.69 -0.52 5.61
CA ASP A 64 -27.06 -1.77 4.92
C ASP A 64 -26.51 -2.96 5.73
N ARG A 65 -27.41 -3.66 6.43
CA ARG A 65 -27.00 -4.72 7.37
C ARG A 65 -26.36 -5.90 6.63
N GLU A 66 -26.97 -6.36 5.54
CA GLU A 66 -26.47 -7.50 4.76
C GLU A 66 -25.09 -7.19 4.17
N ALA A 67 -24.88 -5.95 3.70
CA ALA A 67 -23.59 -5.51 3.17
C ALA A 67 -22.51 -5.43 4.26
N LYS A 68 -22.87 -5.05 5.49
CA LYS A 68 -21.97 -5.11 6.66
C LYS A 68 -21.65 -6.57 7.02
N CYS A 69 -22.63 -7.47 6.95
CA CYS A 69 -22.43 -8.88 7.25
C CYS A 69 -21.59 -9.60 6.19
N TYR A 70 -21.62 -9.17 4.94
CA TYR A 70 -20.63 -9.59 3.94
C TYR A 70 -19.19 -9.34 4.41
N VAL A 71 -18.92 -8.18 5.04
CA VAL A 71 -17.58 -7.85 5.56
C VAL A 71 -17.20 -8.80 6.69
N ALA A 72 -18.13 -9.08 7.62
CA ALA A 72 -17.91 -10.06 8.68
C ALA A 72 -17.63 -11.47 8.12
N CYS A 73 -18.37 -11.90 7.09
CA CYS A 73 -18.16 -13.17 6.41
C CYS A 73 -16.74 -13.26 5.82
N MET A 74 -16.27 -12.21 5.14
CA MET A 74 -14.91 -12.17 4.61
C MET A 74 -13.87 -12.35 5.71
N LEU A 75 -13.98 -11.60 6.82
CA LEU A 75 -13.04 -11.72 7.94
C LEU A 75 -13.07 -13.12 8.58
N LEU A 76 -14.26 -13.72 8.72
CA LEU A 76 -14.42 -15.06 9.27
C LEU A 76 -13.79 -16.12 8.35
N ARG A 77 -14.04 -16.07 7.04
CA ARG A 77 -13.54 -17.05 6.06
C ARG A 77 -12.03 -16.99 5.88
N PHE A 78 -11.42 -15.83 6.12
CA PHE A 78 -9.97 -15.66 6.20
C PHE A 78 -9.40 -15.93 7.60
N ASN A 79 -10.21 -16.41 8.54
CA ASN A 79 -9.83 -16.66 9.94
C ASN A 79 -9.29 -15.44 10.69
N VAL A 80 -9.58 -14.22 10.21
CA VAL A 80 -9.21 -12.96 10.88
C VAL A 80 -10.04 -12.78 12.15
N THR A 81 -11.32 -13.11 12.10
CA THR A 81 -12.21 -13.10 13.25
C THR A 81 -12.61 -14.52 13.61
N THR A 82 -12.65 -14.82 14.90
CA THR A 82 -13.20 -16.05 15.45
C THR A 82 -14.72 -15.95 15.56
N ARG A 83 -15.42 -17.09 15.71
CA ARG A 83 -16.88 -17.12 15.94
C ARG A 83 -17.29 -16.36 17.21
N ASN A 84 -16.40 -16.26 18.19
CA ASN A 84 -16.61 -15.54 19.44
C ASN A 84 -16.31 -14.04 19.31
N GLY A 85 -15.97 -13.56 18.11
CA GLY A 85 -15.70 -12.14 17.84
C GLY A 85 -14.30 -11.67 18.23
N GLY A 86 -13.40 -12.55 18.68
CA GLY A 86 -11.98 -12.23 18.87
C GLY A 86 -11.21 -12.19 17.55
N TYR A 87 -10.08 -11.49 17.51
CA TYR A 87 -9.22 -11.38 16.33
C TYR A 87 -8.06 -12.40 16.39
N ASN A 88 -7.59 -12.79 15.22
CA ASN A 88 -6.40 -13.61 15.04
C ASN A 88 -5.34 -12.79 14.31
N ASP A 89 -4.43 -12.22 15.09
CA ASP A 89 -3.37 -11.33 14.64
C ASP A 89 -2.59 -11.96 13.48
N LYS A 90 -2.23 -13.25 13.58
CA LYS A 90 -1.46 -13.95 12.54
C LYS A 90 -2.22 -14.05 11.21
N ALA A 91 -3.51 -14.33 11.25
CA ALA A 91 -4.32 -14.43 10.04
C ALA A 91 -4.52 -13.05 9.38
N LEU A 92 -4.76 -12.03 10.20
CA LEU A 92 -4.86 -10.64 9.77
C LEU A 92 -3.55 -10.14 9.15
N GLU A 93 -2.45 -10.46 9.81
CA GLU A 93 -1.09 -10.20 9.36
C GLU A 93 -0.87 -10.81 7.98
N GLN A 94 -1.14 -12.10 7.81
CA GLN A 94 -1.02 -12.79 6.52
C GLN A 94 -1.92 -12.20 5.43
N LEU A 95 -3.13 -11.77 5.78
CA LEU A 95 -4.07 -11.17 4.83
C LEU A 95 -3.58 -9.82 4.29
N MET A 96 -2.85 -9.07 5.12
CA MET A 96 -2.35 -7.73 4.80
C MET A 96 -0.90 -7.71 4.31
N ALA A 97 -0.16 -8.81 4.50
CA ALA A 97 1.20 -8.95 4.02
C ALA A 97 1.27 -8.73 2.51
N LYS A 98 2.29 -7.97 2.06
CA LYS A 98 2.48 -7.75 0.62
C LYS A 98 2.96 -9.05 -0.03
N PRO A 99 2.49 -9.37 -1.25
CA PRO A 99 3.10 -10.44 -2.03
C PRO A 99 4.59 -10.09 -2.24
N ASN A 100 5.49 -10.95 -1.76
CA ASN A 100 6.96 -10.85 -1.84
C ASN A 100 7.66 -9.96 -0.80
N SER A 101 7.03 -9.60 0.32
CA SER A 101 7.79 -9.19 1.53
C SER A 101 8.29 -10.43 2.29
N ASN A 102 9.34 -10.31 3.11
CA ASN A 102 9.90 -11.38 3.95
C ASN A 102 8.94 -11.88 5.06
N ASN A 103 7.63 -11.88 4.82
CA ASN A 103 6.53 -12.10 5.76
C ASN A 103 6.53 -11.19 6.99
N GLU A 104 7.48 -10.27 7.12
CA GLU A 104 7.53 -9.33 8.22
C GLU A 104 6.66 -8.10 7.94
N ILE A 105 5.78 -7.84 8.88
CA ILE A 105 4.82 -6.75 8.83
C ILE A 105 5.41 -5.56 9.56
N PRO A 106 5.39 -4.37 8.96
CA PRO A 106 6.00 -3.21 9.58
C PRO A 106 5.29 -2.88 10.90
N SER A 107 6.04 -2.43 11.90
CA SER A 107 5.58 -2.25 13.29
C SER A 107 4.40 -1.27 13.43
N ASN A 108 4.33 -0.29 12.54
CA ASN A 108 3.18 0.61 12.37
C ASN A 108 1.87 -0.16 12.07
N MET A 109 1.93 -1.24 11.31
CA MET A 109 0.78 -2.05 10.97
C MET A 109 0.31 -2.87 12.17
N LYS A 110 1.22 -3.45 12.94
CA LYS A 110 0.87 -4.10 14.22
C LYS A 110 0.20 -3.11 15.18
N THR A 111 0.71 -1.89 15.26
CA THR A 111 0.14 -0.83 16.10
C THR A 111 -1.29 -0.49 15.68
N ALA A 112 -1.54 -0.30 14.39
CA ALA A 112 -2.88 -0.03 13.88
C ALA A 112 -3.84 -1.20 14.14
N ILE A 113 -3.39 -2.44 13.99
CA ILE A 113 -4.18 -3.63 14.33
C ILE A 113 -4.62 -3.56 15.80
N THR A 114 -3.68 -3.39 16.73
CA THR A 114 -3.99 -3.31 18.17
C THR A 114 -4.95 -2.17 18.52
N ILE A 115 -4.89 -1.04 17.81
CA ILE A 115 -5.84 0.07 17.97
C ILE A 115 -7.23 -0.33 17.45
N CYS A 116 -7.30 -0.95 16.28
CA CYS A 116 -8.54 -1.26 15.59
C CYS A 116 -9.28 -2.48 16.17
N GLU A 117 -8.60 -3.43 16.79
CA GLU A 117 -9.23 -4.58 17.46
C GLU A 117 -10.08 -4.18 18.66
N LYS A 118 -9.78 -3.02 19.26
CA LYS A 118 -10.55 -2.44 20.36
C LYS A 118 -11.90 -1.87 19.92
N GLN A 119 -12.20 -1.88 18.62
CA GLN A 119 -13.54 -1.51 18.14
C GLN A 119 -14.55 -2.55 18.65
N VAL A 120 -15.44 -2.11 19.53
CA VAL A 120 -16.48 -2.96 20.12
C VAL A 120 -17.82 -2.64 19.47
N ASP A 121 -18.55 -3.70 19.15
CA ASP A 121 -19.98 -3.65 18.86
C ASP A 121 -20.64 -4.96 19.31
N LYS A 122 -21.93 -4.90 19.61
CA LYS A 122 -22.75 -6.08 19.92
C LYS A 122 -23.08 -6.87 18.65
N ASP A 123 -23.25 -6.18 17.53
CA ASP A 123 -23.47 -6.80 16.23
C ASP A 123 -22.12 -7.10 15.55
N GLN A 124 -21.89 -8.36 15.19
CA GLN A 124 -20.63 -8.81 14.58
C GLN A 124 -20.40 -8.17 13.19
N CYS A 125 -21.46 -7.84 12.46
CA CYS A 125 -21.41 -7.17 11.17
C CYS A 125 -20.99 -5.70 11.33
N GLU A 126 -21.52 -5.01 12.33
CA GLU A 126 -21.10 -3.65 12.67
C GLU A 126 -19.64 -3.62 13.14
N LYS A 127 -19.28 -4.56 14.01
CA LYS A 127 -17.91 -4.70 14.51
C LYS A 127 -16.92 -4.89 13.37
N ALA A 128 -17.23 -5.77 12.41
CA ALA A 128 -16.39 -6.03 11.25
C ALA A 128 -16.14 -4.75 10.42
N VAL A 129 -17.19 -3.95 10.19
CA VAL A 129 -17.08 -2.70 9.42
C VAL A 129 -16.33 -1.61 10.18
N LYS A 130 -16.57 -1.45 11.49
CA LYS A 130 -15.80 -0.52 12.32
C LYS A 130 -14.31 -0.86 12.30
N PHE A 131 -14.00 -2.14 12.42
CA PHE A 131 -12.63 -2.64 12.34
C PHE A 131 -11.97 -2.36 10.99
N THR A 132 -12.62 -2.73 9.87
CA THR A 132 -12.04 -2.51 8.53
C THR A 132 -11.90 -1.02 8.19
N LYS A 133 -12.86 -0.19 8.60
CA LYS A 133 -12.76 1.28 8.48
C LYS A 133 -11.59 1.85 9.27
N CYS A 134 -11.39 1.38 10.51
CA CYS A 134 -10.26 1.79 11.33
C CYS A 134 -8.93 1.45 10.66
N ILE A 135 -8.76 0.20 10.19
CA ILE A 135 -7.56 -0.21 9.44
C ILE A 135 -7.33 0.68 8.22
N TYR A 136 -8.39 0.98 7.46
CA TYR A 136 -8.29 1.84 6.26
C TYR A 136 -7.89 3.28 6.59
N ALA A 137 -8.26 3.80 7.77
CA ALA A 137 -7.82 5.11 8.23
C ALA A 137 -6.30 5.14 8.49
N HIS A 138 -5.72 4.04 8.95
CA HIS A 138 -4.28 3.88 9.16
C HIS A 138 -3.49 3.47 7.90
N ARG A 139 -4.12 3.40 6.72
CA ARG A 139 -3.47 2.89 5.48
C ARG A 139 -2.16 3.58 5.11
N ASN A 140 -2.04 4.88 5.42
CA ASN A 140 -0.87 5.69 5.09
C ASN A 140 0.30 5.41 6.03
N GLU A 141 0.04 4.87 7.21
CA GLU A 141 1.08 4.44 8.13
C GLU A 141 1.80 3.22 7.55
N PHE A 142 1.07 2.31 6.87
CA PHE A 142 1.64 1.11 6.22
C PHE A 142 2.39 1.41 4.91
N ALA A 143 2.26 2.63 4.39
CA ALA A 143 3.01 3.05 3.21
C ALA A 143 4.47 3.29 3.62
N VAL A 144 5.35 2.35 3.28
CA VAL A 144 6.80 2.53 3.36
C VAL A 144 7.16 3.84 2.66
N LYS A 145 7.49 4.87 3.43
CA LYS A 145 8.16 6.06 2.90
C LYS A 145 9.55 5.63 2.48
N ASN A 146 9.76 5.43 1.18
CA ASN A 146 11.10 5.58 0.62
C ASN A 146 11.46 7.07 0.65
N ARG A 147 11.91 7.55 1.80
CA ARG A 147 12.68 8.78 1.99
C ARG A 147 13.71 8.40 3.06
N VAL A 148 15.02 8.31 2.84
CA VAL A 148 15.97 9.22 2.18
C VAL A 148 17.20 8.33 1.82
N ASN A 149 17.70 8.33 0.58
CA ASN A 149 18.91 9.07 0.20
C ASN A 149 18.89 9.36 -1.31
N SER A 150 18.27 10.48 -1.68
CA SER A 150 18.51 11.15 -2.97
C SER A 150 18.41 12.66 -2.74
N SER A 151 19.25 13.15 -1.83
CA SER A 151 19.62 14.56 -1.71
C SER A 151 21.10 14.65 -1.38
N ALA A 152 21.93 14.13 -2.29
CA ALA A 152 23.38 14.31 -2.27
C ALA A 152 23.89 14.41 -3.71
N SER A 153 23.55 15.53 -4.36
CA SER A 153 24.04 16.01 -5.65
C SER A 153 23.18 17.25 -5.91
N THR A 154 23.57 18.48 -5.61
CA THR A 154 24.72 19.20 -6.16
C THR A 154 24.84 20.53 -5.42
N ASP A 155 25.93 20.78 -4.69
CA ASP A 155 26.50 22.13 -4.62
C ASP A 155 28.01 22.02 -4.83
N ARG A 156 28.39 21.90 -6.10
CA ARG A 156 29.77 21.94 -6.54
C ARG A 156 30.14 23.42 -6.74
N ARG A 157 30.19 24.20 -5.66
CA ARG A 157 30.91 25.48 -5.70
C ARG A 157 32.40 25.23 -5.58
N ARG A 158 33.06 25.45 -6.72
CA ARG A 158 34.51 25.59 -6.89
C ARG A 158 35.06 26.63 -5.90
N PRO A 159 36.20 26.41 -5.23
CA PRO A 159 36.85 27.45 -4.44
C PRO A 159 37.48 28.47 -5.39
N LEU A 160 36.97 29.70 -5.38
CA LEU A 160 37.71 30.86 -5.90
C LEU A 160 38.64 31.32 -4.78
N ALA A 161 39.94 31.21 -5.06
CA ALA A 161 41.00 31.78 -4.25
C ALA A 161 40.78 33.30 -4.11
N GLN A 162 40.80 33.83 -2.88
CA GLN A 162 41.19 35.21 -2.64
C GLN A 162 41.66 35.44 -1.19
N ARG A 163 42.99 35.54 -1.08
CA ARG A 163 43.75 36.59 -0.38
C ARG A 163 43.47 36.80 1.12
N LYS A 164 44.29 36.15 1.96
CA LYS A 164 44.53 36.58 3.36
C LYS A 164 45.08 38.01 3.37
N GLN A 165 44.33 38.93 3.96
CA GLN A 165 44.86 40.22 4.41
C GLN A 165 45.55 40.03 5.76
N PHE A 166 46.80 40.48 5.78
CA PHE A 166 47.69 40.53 6.92
C PHE A 166 47.38 41.80 7.73
N VAL A 167 47.02 41.65 9.01
CA VAL A 167 47.02 42.77 9.95
C VAL A 167 47.82 42.35 11.17
N ARG A 168 48.97 43.02 11.34
CA ARG A 168 49.81 43.00 12.54
C ARG A 168 49.03 43.56 13.72
N HIS A 169 49.13 42.92 14.87
CA HIS A 169 49.22 43.66 16.12
C HIS A 169 50.42 43.16 16.91
N SER A 170 51.37 44.07 17.08
CA SER A 170 52.59 43.93 17.85
C SER A 170 52.29 43.95 19.34
N THR A 171 53.02 43.12 20.06
CA THR A 171 53.28 43.20 21.50
C THR A 171 53.90 44.54 21.87
N THR A 172 53.45 45.13 22.97
CA THR A 172 54.29 45.86 23.92
C THR A 172 53.65 45.76 25.30
#